data_AF-A0A969T8S2-F1
#
_entry.id   AF-A0A969T8S2-F1
#
_cell.length_a   1.000
_cell.length_b   1.000
_cell.length_c   1.000
_cell.angle_alpha   90.00
_cell.angle_beta   90.00
_cell.angle_gamma   90.00
#
_symmetry.space_group_name_H-M   'P 1'
#
loop_
_entity.id
_entity.type
_entity.pdbx_description
1 polymer ?
#
loop_
_entity_poly.entity_id
_entity_poly.type
_entity_poly.pdbx_seq_one_letter_code
_entity_poly.pdbx_strand_id
1 'polypeptide(L)'
;MLEIRGMILPYWAILFTASCWANLVGLIISSGLNSVVTIYILVPIILVPELLFSGVVVDFDKMHNKITSFKHVPLIGEIMTSRWAYEAIMVTQFKDNKFEKAFYSSEKKLKSAIYYRSYSIPEIKSLAYQSQNLINKSDTTKLWGKLEIIRKEVSEIGNELGWRTDQLERELTVKQYNDSVLARLENFLSTSERKFINIYNSAIAEKDKKYQELSQKLGGNEKFMDFKQKYYNKQLAFVIANEKELSEFVIQNNEIVRVRDAVYRTPEFNNGRAHFYAPVKKVFGLHIGTLYFNLLFIWLFSAVLFVILYYDILRKIIAYFESLLIIRRTRRRLLRLLLVEQQNVKQTLQGLKG
;
A
#
# COMPACT_ATOMS: atom_id res chain seq x y z
N MET A 1 13.75 -0.72 -21.48
CA MET A 1 14.18 -0.80 -20.05
C MET A 1 14.36 0.62 -19.57
N LEU A 2 13.81 0.98 -18.41
CA LEU A 2 13.98 2.30 -17.78
C LEU A 2 15.47 2.70 -17.80
N GLU A 3 15.84 3.72 -18.57
CA GLU A 3 17.20 4.06 -19.05
C GLU A 3 18.26 4.38 -17.98
N ILE A 4 17.98 4.15 -16.70
CA ILE A 4 18.90 4.45 -15.61
C ILE A 4 19.98 3.36 -15.53
N ARG A 5 21.23 3.79 -15.67
CA ARG A 5 22.40 2.88 -15.62
C ARG A 5 22.71 2.46 -14.17
N GLY A 6 23.25 1.25 -14.01
CA GLY A 6 23.80 0.77 -12.74
C GLY A 6 22.83 -0.01 -11.84
N MET A 7 21.67 -0.42 -12.37
CA MET A 7 20.60 -1.08 -11.61
C MET A 7 20.46 -2.58 -11.94
N ILE A 8 21.47 -3.16 -12.58
CA ILE A 8 21.46 -4.55 -13.06
C ILE A 8 21.28 -5.55 -11.91
N LEU A 9 22.07 -5.42 -10.83
CA LEU A 9 22.01 -6.37 -9.72
C LEU A 9 20.66 -6.35 -8.97
N PRO A 10 20.11 -5.18 -8.58
CA PRO A 10 18.77 -5.16 -7.98
C PRO A 10 17.69 -5.72 -8.90
N TYR A 11 17.72 -5.37 -10.20
CA TYR A 11 16.76 -5.90 -11.16
C TYR A 11 16.88 -7.40 -11.35
N TRP A 12 18.10 -7.91 -11.47
CA TRP A 12 18.35 -9.33 -11.54
C TRP A 12 17.80 -10.04 -10.29
N ALA A 13 18.09 -9.54 -9.08
CA ALA A 13 17.61 -10.16 -7.85
C ALA A 13 16.07 -10.18 -7.75
N ILE A 14 15.40 -9.10 -8.16
CA ILE A 14 13.94 -9.02 -8.15
C ILE A 14 13.33 -9.96 -9.20
N LEU A 15 13.82 -9.91 -10.43
CA LEU A 15 13.31 -10.74 -11.52
C LEU A 15 13.60 -12.23 -11.27
N PHE A 16 14.75 -12.56 -10.70
CA PHE A 16 15.11 -13.92 -10.28
C PHE A 16 14.18 -14.42 -9.17
N THR A 17 13.92 -13.59 -8.15
CA THR A 17 13.01 -13.96 -7.06
C THR A 17 11.58 -14.17 -7.58
N ALA A 18 11.11 -13.31 -8.48
CA ALA A 18 9.80 -13.46 -9.12
C ALA A 18 9.74 -14.71 -10.02
N SER A 19 10.82 -15.05 -10.74
CA SER A 19 10.86 -16.25 -11.58
C SER A 19 10.88 -17.54 -10.76
N CYS A 20 11.57 -17.57 -9.61
CA CYS A 20 11.49 -18.68 -8.65
C CYS A 20 10.05 -18.92 -8.19
N TRP A 21 9.33 -17.86 -7.81
CA TRP A 21 7.93 -17.97 -7.43
C TRP A 21 7.05 -18.48 -8.58
N ALA A 22 7.22 -17.92 -9.79
CA ALA A 22 6.45 -18.32 -10.97
C ALA A 22 6.69 -19.78 -11.35
N ASN A 23 7.93 -20.28 -11.23
CA ASN A 23 8.25 -21.68 -11.46
C ASN A 23 7.55 -22.59 -10.45
N LEU A 24 7.49 -22.22 -9.17
CA LEU A 24 6.75 -22.99 -8.16
C LEU A 24 5.26 -23.05 -8.45
N VAL A 25 4.64 -21.93 -8.84
CA VAL A 25 3.24 -21.90 -9.27
C VAL A 25 3.02 -22.82 -10.47
N GLY A 26 3.90 -22.76 -11.48
CA GLY A 26 3.85 -23.64 -12.64
C GLY A 26 3.93 -25.12 -12.29
N LEU A 27 4.85 -25.49 -11.38
CA LEU A 27 4.99 -26.86 -10.89
C LEU A 27 3.76 -27.34 -10.12
N ILE A 28 3.19 -26.50 -9.25
CA ILE A 28 1.97 -26.82 -8.50
C ILE A 28 0.79 -27.09 -9.45
N ILE A 29 0.62 -26.24 -10.47
CA ILE A 29 -0.43 -26.41 -11.47
C ILE A 29 -0.21 -27.71 -12.26
N SER A 30 1.03 -27.95 -12.68
CA SER A 30 1.40 -29.15 -13.45
C SER A 30 1.25 -30.45 -12.65
N SER A 31 1.50 -30.43 -11.33
CA SER A 31 1.34 -31.63 -10.49
C SER A 31 -0.11 -31.84 -10.03
N GLY A 32 -0.88 -30.76 -9.88
CA GLY A 32 -2.26 -30.81 -9.40
C GLY A 32 -3.31 -31.16 -10.47
N LEU A 33 -3.04 -30.86 -11.75
CA LEU A 33 -4.02 -31.01 -12.83
C LEU A 33 -3.64 -32.13 -13.81
N ASN A 34 -4.62 -32.97 -14.14
CA ASN A 34 -4.43 -34.09 -15.07
C ASN A 34 -4.77 -33.74 -16.54
N SER A 35 -5.25 -32.52 -16.81
CA SER A 35 -5.71 -32.10 -18.14
C SER A 35 -4.97 -30.86 -18.62
N VAL A 36 -4.33 -30.98 -19.78
CA VAL A 36 -3.63 -29.88 -20.47
C VAL A 36 -4.61 -28.73 -20.79
N VAL A 37 -5.86 -29.06 -21.13
CA VAL A 37 -6.92 -28.06 -21.38
C VAL A 37 -7.20 -27.23 -20.13
N THR A 38 -7.26 -27.85 -18.96
CA THR A 38 -7.49 -27.15 -17.69
C THR A 38 -6.32 -26.23 -17.34
N ILE A 39 -5.09 -26.66 -17.60
CA ILE A 39 -3.89 -25.84 -17.40
C ILE A 39 -3.97 -24.56 -18.25
N TYR A 40 -4.31 -24.67 -19.54
CA TYR A 40 -4.41 -23.52 -20.45
C TYR A 40 -5.50 -22.53 -20.07
N ILE A 41 -6.59 -22.98 -19.44
CA ILE A 41 -7.64 -22.09 -18.92
C ILE A 41 -7.18 -21.39 -17.63
N LEU A 42 -6.48 -22.12 -16.76
CA LEU A 42 -6.11 -21.64 -15.43
C LEU A 42 -4.94 -20.64 -15.46
N VAL A 43 -3.99 -20.80 -16.38
CA VAL A 43 -2.84 -19.89 -16.50
C VAL A 43 -3.29 -18.43 -16.72
N PRO A 44 -4.16 -18.08 -17.70
CA PRO A 44 -4.69 -16.73 -17.83
C PRO A 44 -5.49 -16.26 -16.61
N ILE A 45 -6.27 -17.15 -15.96
CA ILE A 45 -7.04 -16.82 -14.76
C ILE A 45 -6.14 -16.40 -13.59
N ILE A 46 -4.91 -16.91 -13.53
CA ILE A 46 -3.92 -16.47 -12.53
C ILE A 46 -3.18 -15.22 -13.00
N LEU A 47 -2.73 -15.19 -14.27
CA LEU A 47 -1.90 -14.10 -14.78
C LEU A 47 -2.64 -12.77 -14.90
N VAL A 48 -3.92 -12.77 -15.30
CA VAL A 48 -4.69 -11.52 -15.48
C VAL A 48 -4.86 -10.78 -14.15
N PRO A 49 -5.32 -11.40 -13.05
CA PRO A 49 -5.37 -10.75 -11.74
C PRO A 49 -4.00 -10.27 -11.24
N GLU A 50 -2.95 -11.06 -11.44
CA GLU A 50 -1.57 -10.63 -11.10
C GLU A 50 -1.22 -9.33 -11.81
N LEU A 51 -1.43 -9.24 -13.13
CA LEU A 51 -1.14 -8.02 -13.88
C LEU A 51 -2.03 -6.84 -13.48
N LEU A 52 -3.34 -7.07 -13.31
CA LEU A 52 -4.31 -6.03 -12.96
C LEU A 52 -4.03 -5.44 -11.57
N PHE A 53 -3.80 -6.28 -10.57
CA PHE A 53 -3.59 -5.88 -9.18
C PHE A 53 -2.11 -5.75 -8.80
N SER A 54 -1.24 -5.54 -9.78
CA SER A 54 0.17 -5.18 -9.58
C SER A 54 0.38 -3.73 -9.16
N GLY A 55 -0.63 -2.86 -9.36
CA GLY A 55 -0.54 -1.41 -9.17
C GLY A 55 -0.04 -0.65 -10.40
N VAL A 56 0.25 -1.34 -11.51
CA VAL A 56 0.58 -0.73 -12.82
C VAL A 56 -0.67 -0.35 -13.59
N VAL A 57 -1.60 -1.30 -13.72
CA VAL A 57 -2.80 -1.15 -14.57
C VAL A 57 -3.95 -0.52 -13.80
N VAL A 58 -4.14 -0.96 -12.55
CA VAL A 58 -5.17 -0.43 -11.66
C VAL A 58 -4.51 0.32 -10.51
N ASP A 59 -4.82 1.60 -10.40
CA ASP A 59 -4.45 2.42 -9.25
C ASP A 59 -5.20 1.92 -8.01
N PHE A 60 -4.46 1.48 -6.99
CA PHE A 60 -5.08 0.99 -5.75
C PHE A 60 -5.93 2.05 -5.04
N ASP A 61 -5.62 3.32 -5.25
CA ASP A 61 -6.31 4.47 -4.65
C ASP A 61 -7.65 4.77 -5.33
N LYS A 62 -7.88 4.25 -6.55
CA LYS A 62 -9.10 4.49 -7.35
C LYS A 62 -10.07 3.30 -7.36
N MET A 63 -9.79 2.27 -6.58
CA MET A 63 -10.73 1.15 -6.44
C MET A 63 -11.98 1.57 -5.65
N HIS A 64 -12.90 0.65 -5.41
CA HIS A 64 -14.11 0.96 -4.66
C HIS A 64 -13.79 1.37 -3.20
N ASN A 65 -14.45 2.41 -2.67
CA ASN A 65 -14.17 3.06 -1.37
C ASN A 65 -14.10 2.13 -0.14
N LYS A 66 -14.69 0.93 -0.21
CA LYS A 66 -14.60 -0.09 0.86
C LYS A 66 -13.28 -0.86 0.87
N ILE A 67 -12.50 -0.77 -0.21
CA ILE A 67 -11.27 -1.50 -0.45
C ILE A 67 -10.08 -0.53 -0.53
N THR A 68 -10.30 0.73 -0.92
CA THR A 68 -9.23 1.73 -1.07
C THR A 68 -8.73 2.28 0.25
N SER A 69 -7.41 2.40 0.34
CA SER A 69 -6.76 3.16 1.41
C SER A 69 -5.50 3.79 0.87
N PHE A 70 -5.35 5.09 1.12
CA PHE A 70 -4.08 5.77 0.85
C PHE A 70 -3.00 5.42 1.88
N LYS A 71 -3.34 4.71 2.97
CA LYS A 71 -2.42 4.35 4.05
C LYS A 71 -1.77 2.99 3.83
N HIS A 72 -2.40 2.11 3.05
CA HIS A 72 -1.91 0.76 2.81
C HIS A 72 -2.42 0.15 1.50
N VAL A 73 -1.65 -0.78 0.93
CA VAL A 73 -2.10 -1.56 -0.21
C VAL A 73 -3.25 -2.49 0.20
N PRO A 74 -4.36 -2.54 -0.56
CA PRO A 74 -5.46 -3.45 -0.30
C PRO A 74 -5.07 -4.93 -0.38
N LEU A 75 -5.78 -5.76 0.39
CA LEU A 75 -5.46 -7.19 0.57
C LEU A 75 -5.30 -7.97 -0.75
N ILE A 76 -6.13 -7.68 -1.76
CA ILE A 76 -6.02 -8.33 -3.07
C ILE A 76 -4.64 -8.10 -3.70
N GLY A 77 -4.11 -6.88 -3.58
CA GLY A 77 -2.77 -6.53 -4.04
C GLY A 77 -1.66 -7.05 -3.11
N GLU A 78 -1.96 -7.41 -1.85
CA GLU A 78 -0.99 -8.05 -0.95
C GLU A 78 -0.76 -9.53 -1.26
N ILE A 79 -1.73 -10.19 -1.90
CA ILE A 79 -1.60 -11.58 -2.35
C ILE A 79 -0.80 -11.67 -3.67
N MET A 80 -0.90 -10.65 -4.53
CA MET A 80 -0.24 -10.66 -5.83
C MET A 80 1.28 -10.49 -5.71
N THR A 81 2.03 -11.47 -6.20
CA THR A 81 3.51 -11.44 -6.18
C THR A 81 4.06 -10.34 -7.10
N SER A 82 3.38 -10.14 -8.23
CA SER A 82 3.71 -9.08 -9.19
C SER A 82 3.69 -7.68 -8.56
N ARG A 83 2.79 -7.41 -7.61
CA ARG A 83 2.72 -6.14 -6.87
C ARG A 83 3.99 -5.89 -6.08
N TRP A 84 4.45 -6.89 -5.31
CA TRP A 84 5.66 -6.79 -4.50
C TRP A 84 6.90 -6.59 -5.37
N ALA A 85 7.01 -7.35 -6.46
CA ALA A 85 8.12 -7.24 -7.42
C ALA A 85 8.14 -5.87 -8.10
N TYR A 86 6.97 -5.38 -8.56
CA TYR A 86 6.86 -4.09 -9.21
C TYR A 86 7.18 -2.93 -8.27
N GLU A 87 6.64 -2.91 -7.05
CA GLU A 87 6.97 -1.90 -6.05
C GLU A 87 8.48 -1.91 -5.72
N ALA A 88 9.08 -3.10 -5.61
CA ALA A 88 10.51 -3.23 -5.39
C ALA A 88 11.32 -2.60 -6.54
N ILE A 89 10.95 -2.86 -7.80
CA ILE A 89 11.60 -2.25 -8.96
C ILE A 89 11.48 -0.73 -8.93
N MET A 90 10.26 -0.21 -8.78
CA MET A 90 9.98 1.22 -8.86
C MET A 90 10.68 2.01 -7.75
N VAL A 91 10.55 1.56 -6.50
CA VAL A 91 11.15 2.23 -5.34
C VAL A 91 12.67 2.17 -5.40
N THR A 92 13.25 1.02 -5.74
CA THR A 92 14.70 0.87 -5.82
C THR A 92 15.25 1.72 -6.96
N GLN A 93 14.62 1.70 -8.13
CA GLN A 93 15.01 2.53 -9.27
C GLN A 93 14.98 4.02 -8.94
N PHE A 94 13.96 4.47 -8.23
CA PHE A 94 13.85 5.86 -7.83
C PHE A 94 14.88 6.21 -6.74
N LYS A 95 14.92 5.48 -5.64
CA LYS A 95 15.65 5.88 -4.44
C LYS A 95 17.15 5.54 -4.48
N ASP A 96 17.50 4.40 -5.08
CA ASP A 96 18.85 3.83 -4.99
C ASP A 96 19.73 4.13 -6.21
N ASN A 97 19.20 4.88 -7.21
CA ASN A 97 20.04 5.35 -8.32
C ASN A 97 21.08 6.36 -7.83
N LYS A 98 22.19 6.48 -8.58
CA LYS A 98 23.35 7.28 -8.17
C LYS A 98 23.05 8.77 -7.96
N PHE A 99 22.07 9.31 -8.67
CA PHE A 99 21.68 10.71 -8.54
C PHE A 99 20.82 10.89 -7.29
N GLU A 100 19.67 10.21 -7.25
CA GLU A 100 18.67 10.37 -6.20
C GLU A 100 19.22 9.99 -4.82
N LYS A 101 20.08 8.97 -4.73
CA LYS A 101 20.69 8.55 -3.47
C LYS A 101 21.41 9.69 -2.74
N ALA A 102 22.00 10.64 -3.47
CA ALA A 102 22.65 11.80 -2.87
C ALA A 102 21.61 12.79 -2.28
N PHE A 103 20.51 13.02 -3.00
CA PHE A 103 19.53 14.08 -2.70
C PHE A 103 18.33 13.62 -1.88
N TYR A 104 18.01 12.33 -1.88
CA TYR A 104 16.78 11.76 -1.32
C TYR A 104 16.52 12.17 0.14
N SER A 105 17.55 12.18 0.99
CA SER A 105 17.43 12.57 2.39
C SER A 105 17.02 14.03 2.58
N SER A 106 17.64 14.93 1.82
CA SER A 106 17.31 16.37 1.82
C SER A 106 15.93 16.62 1.19
N GLU A 107 15.60 15.94 0.10
CA GLU A 107 14.29 16.07 -0.54
C GLU A 107 13.17 15.53 0.33
N LYS A 108 13.38 14.41 1.03
CA LYS A 108 12.41 13.88 1.99
C LYS A 108 12.07 14.90 3.08
N LYS A 109 13.08 15.53 3.69
CA LYS A 109 12.88 16.58 4.71
C LYS A 109 12.13 17.77 4.12
N LEU A 110 12.52 18.20 2.92
CA LEU A 110 11.90 19.32 2.21
C LEU A 110 10.41 19.05 1.92
N LYS A 111 10.10 17.87 1.36
CA LYS A 111 8.72 17.45 1.06
C LYS A 111 7.88 17.25 2.32
N SER A 112 8.45 16.76 3.42
CA SER A 112 7.77 16.68 4.72
C SER A 112 7.42 18.09 5.24
N ALA A 113 8.40 19.00 5.26
CA ALA A 113 8.20 20.37 5.73
C ALA A 113 7.17 21.15 4.90
N ILE A 114 7.20 21.01 3.57
CA ILE A 114 6.18 21.62 2.68
C ILE A 114 4.80 21.08 3.04
N TYR A 115 4.66 19.77 3.23
CA TYR A 115 3.37 19.17 3.52
C TYR A 115 2.74 19.73 4.80
N TYR A 116 3.49 19.73 5.90
CA TYR A 116 2.98 20.26 7.16
C TYR A 116 2.71 21.75 7.10
N ARG A 117 3.63 22.53 6.54
CA ARG A 117 3.50 23.99 6.46
C ARG A 117 2.36 24.44 5.55
N SER A 118 2.26 23.86 4.36
CA SER A 118 1.38 24.38 3.29
C SER A 118 0.04 23.67 3.22
N TYR A 119 -0.11 22.49 3.81
CA TYR A 119 -1.33 21.69 3.68
C TYR A 119 -1.93 21.27 5.02
N SER A 120 -1.20 20.52 5.86
CA SER A 120 -1.76 20.03 7.14
C SER A 120 -2.07 21.17 8.12
N ILE A 121 -1.12 22.06 8.43
CA ILE A 121 -1.36 23.17 9.37
C ILE A 121 -2.51 24.10 8.94
N PRO A 122 -2.58 24.57 7.68
CA PRO A 122 -3.72 25.36 7.21
C PRO A 122 -5.07 24.64 7.33
N GLU A 123 -5.10 23.33 7.02
CA GLU A 123 -6.33 22.54 7.17
C GLU A 123 -6.74 22.41 8.64
N ILE A 124 -5.80 22.18 9.56
CA ILE A 124 -6.08 22.15 11.00
C ILE A 124 -6.64 23.50 11.48
N LYS A 125 -6.04 24.63 11.04
CA LYS A 125 -6.55 25.98 11.35
C LYS A 125 -7.99 26.13 10.85
N SER A 126 -8.28 25.73 9.61
CA SER A 126 -9.64 25.73 9.03
C SER A 126 -10.61 24.89 9.86
N LEU A 127 -10.25 23.65 10.21
CA LEU A 127 -11.06 22.76 11.02
C LEU A 127 -11.29 23.31 12.44
N ALA A 128 -10.31 23.99 13.03
CA ALA A 128 -10.42 24.62 14.34
C ALA A 128 -11.45 25.76 14.34
N TYR A 129 -11.40 26.66 13.36
CA TYR A 129 -12.40 27.72 13.19
C TYR A 129 -13.80 27.17 12.93
N GLN A 130 -13.91 26.14 12.08
CA GLN A 130 -15.19 25.48 11.85
C GLN A 130 -15.72 24.80 13.12
N SER A 131 -14.85 24.26 13.97
CA SER A 131 -15.23 23.64 15.24
C SER A 131 -15.80 24.65 16.22
N GLN A 132 -15.25 25.88 16.26
CA GLN A 132 -15.80 26.98 17.07
C GLN A 132 -17.23 27.35 16.62
N ASN A 133 -17.47 27.42 15.31
CA ASN A 133 -18.81 27.67 14.76
C ASN A 133 -19.82 26.55 15.07
N LEU A 134 -19.36 25.30 15.20
CA LEU A 134 -20.22 24.16 15.54
C LEU A 134 -20.59 24.13 17.02
N ILE A 135 -19.72 24.61 17.91
CA ILE A 135 -20.07 24.82 19.33
C ILE A 135 -21.27 25.76 19.45
N ASN A 136 -21.26 26.87 18.70
CA ASN A 136 -22.35 27.84 18.70
C ASN A 136 -23.68 27.28 18.15
N LYS A 137 -23.62 26.21 17.35
CA LYS A 137 -24.77 25.52 16.75
C LYS A 137 -25.17 24.23 17.47
N SER A 138 -24.45 23.83 18.52
CA SER A 138 -24.69 22.60 19.29
C SER A 138 -24.68 21.29 18.49
N ASP A 139 -23.98 21.22 17.35
CA ASP A 139 -23.84 19.99 16.53
C ASP A 139 -22.65 19.14 17.02
N THR A 140 -22.90 18.31 18.03
CA THR A 140 -21.88 17.54 18.75
C THR A 140 -21.24 16.42 17.92
N THR A 141 -21.99 15.81 16.99
CA THR A 141 -21.50 14.71 16.14
C THR A 141 -20.45 15.20 15.15
N LYS A 142 -20.71 16.31 14.45
CA LYS A 142 -19.74 16.88 13.51
C LYS A 142 -18.53 17.48 14.21
N LEU A 143 -18.74 18.05 15.41
CA LEU A 143 -17.66 18.57 16.23
C LEU A 143 -16.69 17.46 16.64
N TRP A 144 -17.21 16.31 17.09
CA TRP A 144 -16.37 15.16 17.45
C TRP A 144 -15.46 14.72 16.31
N GLY A 145 -15.99 14.54 15.09
CA GLY A 145 -15.20 14.11 13.94
C GLY A 145 -14.08 15.08 13.58
N LYS A 146 -14.33 16.39 13.65
CA LYS A 146 -13.30 17.41 13.38
C LYS A 146 -12.23 17.45 14.47
N LEU A 147 -12.64 17.41 15.74
CA LEU A 147 -11.69 17.38 16.86
C LEU A 147 -10.84 16.11 16.84
N GLU A 148 -11.40 14.97 16.41
CA GLU A 148 -10.62 13.75 16.23
C GLU A 148 -9.53 13.91 15.16
N ILE A 149 -9.85 14.52 14.01
CA ILE A 149 -8.87 14.83 12.96
C ILE A 149 -7.77 15.72 13.54
N ILE A 150 -8.14 16.85 14.16
CA ILE A 150 -7.20 17.81 14.74
C ILE A 150 -6.28 17.13 15.76
N ARG A 151 -6.83 16.30 16.64
CA ARG A 151 -6.07 15.58 17.67
C ARG A 151 -5.03 14.65 17.06
N LYS A 152 -5.39 13.88 16.04
CA LYS A 152 -4.46 12.96 15.37
C LYS A 152 -3.34 13.73 14.67
N GLU A 153 -3.68 14.76 13.92
CA GLU A 153 -2.69 15.61 13.24
C GLU A 153 -1.74 16.31 14.21
N VAL A 154 -2.25 16.80 15.36
CA VAL A 154 -1.41 17.39 16.41
C VAL A 154 -0.41 16.37 16.94
N SER A 155 -0.83 15.12 17.15
CA SER A 155 0.05 14.04 17.56
C SER A 155 1.11 13.73 16.50
N GLU A 156 0.73 13.69 15.23
CA GLU A 156 1.66 13.47 14.11
C GLU A 156 2.70 14.58 13.98
N ILE A 157 2.28 15.85 14.05
CA ILE A 157 3.18 17.01 14.06
C ILE A 157 4.10 16.95 15.28
N GLY A 158 3.57 16.61 16.45
CA GLY A 158 4.36 16.41 17.68
C GLY A 158 5.45 15.36 17.48
N ASN A 159 5.09 14.19 16.94
CA ASN A 159 6.04 13.10 16.66
C ASN A 159 7.11 13.49 15.64
N GLU A 160 6.75 14.17 14.54
CA GLU A 160 7.71 14.63 13.52
C GLU A 160 8.69 15.66 14.07
N LEU A 161 8.24 16.54 14.97
CA LEU A 161 9.07 17.57 15.61
C LEU A 161 9.78 17.11 16.89
N GLY A 162 9.46 15.92 17.40
CA GLY A 162 9.96 15.41 18.68
C GLY A 162 9.40 16.15 19.90
N TRP A 163 8.18 16.69 19.79
CA TRP A 163 7.50 17.44 20.85
C TRP A 163 6.44 16.58 21.53
N ARG A 164 6.25 16.80 22.84
CA ARG A 164 5.18 16.16 23.60
C ARG A 164 3.88 16.93 23.43
N THR A 165 2.84 16.25 22.99
CA THR A 165 1.51 16.83 22.69
C THR A 165 0.40 16.27 23.58
N ASP A 166 0.73 15.37 24.52
CA ASP A 166 -0.21 14.63 25.40
C ASP A 166 -1.29 15.50 26.04
N GLN A 167 -0.93 16.71 26.49
CA GLN A 167 -1.87 17.61 27.15
C GLN A 167 -2.87 18.21 26.16
N LEU A 168 -2.39 18.76 25.05
CA LEU A 168 -3.24 19.36 24.02
C LEU A 168 -4.17 18.31 23.41
N GLU A 169 -3.67 17.10 23.20
CA GLU A 169 -4.48 15.98 22.69
C GLU A 169 -5.66 15.60 23.60
N ARG A 170 -5.47 15.63 24.93
CA ARG A 170 -6.54 15.35 25.90
C ARG A 170 -7.61 16.44 25.92
N GLU A 171 -7.21 17.68 25.68
CA GLU A 171 -8.08 18.85 25.69
C GLU A 171 -8.90 18.98 24.40
N LEU A 172 -8.44 18.38 23.29
CA LEU A 172 -9.12 18.33 21.99
C LEU A 172 -10.28 17.31 21.98
N THR A 173 -11.24 17.51 22.88
CA THR A 173 -12.47 16.71 22.99
C THR A 173 -13.69 17.62 23.08
N VAL A 174 -14.86 17.11 22.68
CA VAL A 174 -16.13 17.87 22.71
C VAL A 174 -16.41 18.51 24.08
N LYS A 175 -15.97 17.87 25.17
CA LYS A 175 -16.19 18.34 26.54
C LYS A 175 -15.25 19.47 26.99
N GLN A 176 -14.02 19.47 26.49
CA GLN A 176 -12.95 20.35 26.99
C GLN A 176 -12.59 21.46 25.99
N TYR A 177 -12.97 21.30 24.72
CA TYR A 177 -12.68 22.27 23.68
C TYR A 177 -13.40 23.60 23.94
N ASN A 178 -12.61 24.66 24.09
CA ASN A 178 -13.06 26.03 24.37
C ASN A 178 -12.04 27.03 23.81
N ASP A 179 -12.32 28.33 23.94
CA ASP A 179 -11.45 29.39 23.39
C ASP A 179 -10.01 29.36 23.95
N SER A 180 -9.81 28.89 25.19
CA SER A 180 -8.48 28.70 25.77
C SER A 180 -7.70 27.56 25.12
N VAL A 181 -8.37 26.43 24.83
CA VAL A 181 -7.79 25.31 24.08
C VAL A 181 -7.48 25.74 22.64
N LEU A 182 -8.38 26.50 22.01
CA LEU A 182 -8.16 27.06 20.67
C LEU A 182 -6.92 27.95 20.63
N ALA A 183 -6.75 28.87 21.59
CA ALA A 183 -5.56 29.72 21.67
C ALA A 183 -4.26 28.89 21.87
N ARG A 184 -4.31 27.82 22.67
CA ARG A 184 -3.16 26.88 22.79
C ARG A 184 -2.87 26.15 21.49
N LEU A 185 -3.90 25.70 20.79
CA LEU A 185 -3.78 25.06 19.48
C LEU A 185 -3.18 26.02 18.45
N GLU A 186 -3.66 27.26 18.36
CA GLU A 186 -3.12 28.27 17.45
C GLU A 186 -1.66 28.59 17.73
N ASN A 187 -1.27 28.69 19.01
CA ASN A 187 0.12 28.88 19.40
C ASN A 187 1.00 27.67 19.02
N PHE A 188 0.52 26.45 19.27
CA PHE A 188 1.18 25.23 18.83
C PHE A 188 1.39 25.23 17.31
N LEU A 189 0.33 25.45 16.53
CA LEU A 189 0.39 25.47 15.06
C LEU A 189 1.32 26.56 14.53
N SER A 190 1.28 27.76 15.11
CA SER A 190 2.17 28.87 14.73
C SER A 190 3.63 28.55 15.02
N THR A 191 3.91 27.85 16.13
CA THR A 191 5.27 27.45 16.50
C THR A 191 5.77 26.31 15.62
N SER A 192 4.91 25.32 15.35
CA SER A 192 5.17 24.23 14.40
C SER A 192 5.47 24.79 13.00
N GLU A 193 4.69 25.77 12.53
CA GLU A 193 4.88 26.43 11.23
C GLU A 193 6.27 27.07 11.12
N ARG A 194 6.69 27.86 12.13
CA ARG A 194 8.05 28.43 12.18
C ARG A 194 9.13 27.34 12.15
N LYS A 195 8.91 26.23 12.87
CA LYS A 195 9.86 25.11 12.88
C LYS A 195 9.96 24.44 11.52
N PHE A 196 8.85 24.20 10.83
CA PHE A 196 8.85 23.64 9.47
C PHE A 196 9.46 24.59 8.45
N ILE A 197 9.32 25.91 8.59
CA ILE A 197 10.05 26.89 7.78
C ILE A 197 11.57 26.72 7.96
N ASN A 198 12.04 26.56 9.20
CA ASN A 198 13.47 26.34 9.46
C ASN A 198 13.96 25.00 8.89
N ILE A 199 13.16 23.94 9.03
CA ILE A 199 13.48 22.62 8.43
C ILE A 199 13.56 22.76 6.90
N TYR A 200 12.59 23.43 6.28
CA TYR A 200 12.57 23.70 4.84
C TYR A 200 13.83 24.44 4.38
N ASN A 201 14.18 25.56 5.02
CA ASN A 201 15.38 26.33 4.69
C ASN A 201 16.66 25.51 4.86
N SER A 202 16.76 24.72 5.94
CA SER A 202 17.91 23.84 6.18
C SER A 202 18.03 22.74 5.13
N ALA A 203 16.90 22.17 4.69
CA ALA A 203 16.87 21.12 3.68
C ALA A 203 17.26 21.65 2.30
N ILE A 204 16.87 22.88 1.96
CA ILE A 204 17.33 23.58 0.75
C ILE A 204 18.84 23.79 0.80
N ALA A 205 19.35 24.36 1.90
CA ALA A 205 20.79 24.59 2.06
C ALA A 205 21.61 23.28 1.97
N GLU A 206 21.12 22.18 2.57
CA GLU A 206 21.75 20.86 2.46
C GLU A 206 21.75 20.37 1.00
N LYS A 207 20.65 20.55 0.28
CA LYS A 207 20.51 20.16 -1.13
C LYS A 207 21.45 20.97 -2.03
N ASP A 208 21.52 22.27 -1.84
CA ASP A 208 22.35 23.17 -2.63
C ASP A 208 23.84 22.91 -2.38
N LYS A 209 24.22 22.62 -1.11
CA LYS A 209 25.56 22.17 -0.77
C LYS A 209 25.94 20.89 -1.51
N LYS A 210 25.07 19.87 -1.50
CA LYS A 210 25.30 18.62 -2.24
C LYS A 210 25.39 18.84 -3.75
N TYR A 211 24.59 19.76 -4.29
CA TYR A 211 24.68 20.14 -5.70
C TYR A 211 26.05 20.72 -6.02
N GLN A 212 26.55 21.67 -5.21
CA GLN A 212 27.88 22.26 -5.39
C GLN A 212 29.00 21.21 -5.28
N GLU A 213 28.96 20.37 -4.24
CA GLU A 213 29.95 19.31 -4.05
C GLU A 213 29.98 18.31 -5.22
N LEU A 214 28.81 17.90 -5.71
CA LEU A 214 28.73 16.95 -6.81
C LEU A 214 29.10 17.59 -8.15
N SER A 215 28.70 18.84 -8.38
CA SER A 215 29.08 19.61 -9.57
C SER A 215 30.61 19.79 -9.64
N GLN A 216 31.25 20.17 -8.53
CA GLN A 216 32.72 20.28 -8.46
C GLN A 216 33.41 18.93 -8.71
N LYS A 217 32.93 17.85 -8.07
CA LYS A 217 33.49 16.49 -8.26
C LYS A 217 33.36 15.98 -9.70
N LEU A 218 32.28 16.33 -10.39
CA LEU A 218 32.04 15.90 -11.77
C LEU A 218 32.74 16.79 -12.80
N GLY A 219 33.27 17.95 -12.40
CA GLY A 219 34.00 18.87 -13.27
C GLY A 219 33.11 19.94 -13.93
N GLY A 220 32.09 20.41 -13.22
CA GLY A 220 31.25 21.55 -13.61
C GLY A 220 29.77 21.22 -13.80
N ASN A 221 28.97 22.27 -14.00
CA ASN A 221 27.51 22.16 -14.09
C ASN A 221 27.04 21.34 -15.30
N GLU A 222 27.75 21.40 -16.43
CA GLU A 222 27.40 20.63 -17.64
C GLU A 222 27.49 19.13 -17.39
N LYS A 223 28.63 18.66 -16.86
CA LYS A 223 28.83 17.24 -16.50
C LYS A 223 27.89 16.76 -15.39
N PHE A 224 27.49 17.66 -14.50
CA PHE A 224 26.44 17.38 -13.52
C PHE A 224 25.08 17.16 -14.20
N MET A 225 24.72 17.99 -15.18
CA MET A 225 23.46 17.84 -15.91
C MET A 225 23.43 16.55 -16.71
N ASP A 226 24.53 16.17 -17.36
CA ASP A 226 24.67 14.87 -18.02
C ASP A 226 24.52 13.70 -17.04
N PHE A 227 25.13 13.82 -15.86
CA PHE A 227 24.99 12.84 -14.80
C PHE A 227 23.54 12.72 -14.34
N LYS A 228 22.84 13.84 -14.13
CA LYS A 228 21.42 13.84 -13.80
C LYS A 228 20.60 13.18 -14.90
N GLN A 229 20.80 13.54 -16.17
CA GLN A 229 20.08 12.96 -17.29
C GLN A 229 20.28 11.44 -17.41
N LYS A 230 21.47 10.95 -17.06
CA LYS A 230 21.83 9.54 -17.13
C LYS A 230 21.25 8.67 -16.00
N TYR A 231 20.98 9.26 -14.83
CA TYR A 231 20.58 8.50 -13.65
C TYR A 231 19.19 8.86 -13.09
N TYR A 232 18.62 9.99 -13.47
CA TYR A 232 17.32 10.45 -13.00
C TYR A 232 16.25 10.28 -14.08
N ASN A 233 15.16 9.60 -13.74
CA ASN A 233 14.01 9.44 -14.62
C ASN A 233 12.83 10.28 -14.09
N LYS A 234 12.49 11.35 -14.83
CA LYS A 234 11.42 12.27 -14.46
C LYS A 234 10.03 11.60 -14.45
N GLN A 235 9.76 10.70 -15.39
CA GLN A 235 8.46 10.01 -15.43
C GLN A 235 8.30 9.02 -14.27
N LEU A 236 9.38 8.33 -13.91
CA LEU A 236 9.40 7.49 -12.73
C LEU A 236 9.10 8.30 -11.46
N ALA A 237 9.79 9.44 -11.30
CA ALA A 237 9.57 10.34 -10.18
C ALA A 237 8.12 10.83 -10.11
N PHE A 238 7.55 11.24 -11.24
CA PHE A 238 6.16 11.66 -11.37
C PHE A 238 5.17 10.58 -10.90
N VAL A 239 5.36 9.33 -11.35
CA VAL A 239 4.50 8.20 -10.97
C VAL A 239 4.65 7.84 -9.49
N ILE A 240 5.89 7.72 -9.00
CA ILE A 240 6.16 7.21 -7.66
C ILE A 240 5.90 8.23 -6.54
N ALA A 241 6.04 9.52 -6.85
CA ALA A 241 5.61 10.60 -5.97
C ALA A 241 4.10 10.88 -6.09
N ASN A 242 3.37 10.11 -6.90
CA ASN A 242 1.93 10.26 -7.11
C ASN A 242 1.53 11.68 -7.56
N GLU A 243 2.34 12.30 -8.42
CA GLU A 243 2.13 13.70 -8.86
C GLU A 243 0.93 13.87 -9.80
N LYS A 244 0.33 12.78 -10.27
CA LYS A 244 -0.91 12.79 -11.06
C LYS A 244 -2.14 13.18 -10.23
N GLU A 245 -2.10 12.98 -8.92
CA GLU A 245 -3.22 13.30 -8.04
C GLU A 245 -3.22 14.81 -7.77
N LEU A 246 -4.38 15.44 -7.97
CA LEU A 246 -4.53 16.89 -7.79
C LEU A 246 -4.54 17.28 -6.31
N SER A 247 -5.08 16.41 -5.46
CA SER A 247 -5.20 16.63 -4.02
C SER A 247 -3.92 16.21 -3.31
N GLU A 248 -3.38 17.12 -2.48
CA GLU A 248 -2.19 16.86 -1.66
C GLU A 248 -2.50 15.89 -0.50
N PHE A 249 -3.73 15.95 -0.01
CA PHE A 249 -4.28 15.09 1.02
C PHE A 249 -5.77 14.82 0.77
N VAL A 250 -6.28 13.80 1.45
CA VAL A 250 -7.73 13.50 1.54
C VAL A 250 -8.10 13.29 3.00
N ILE A 251 -9.35 13.56 3.36
CA ILE A 251 -9.87 13.21 4.68
C ILE A 251 -10.57 11.85 4.58
N GLN A 252 -10.03 10.83 5.26
CA GLN A 252 -10.59 9.47 5.29
C GLN A 252 -10.63 8.99 6.74
N ASN A 253 -11.76 8.45 7.21
CA ASN A 253 -11.93 7.92 8.56
C ASN A 253 -11.50 8.88 9.70
N ASN A 254 -11.91 10.15 9.60
CA ASN A 254 -11.53 11.22 10.53
C ASN A 254 -10.01 11.41 10.68
N GLU A 255 -9.27 11.24 9.59
CA GLU A 255 -7.83 11.46 9.51
C GLU A 255 -7.49 12.19 8.21
N ILE A 256 -6.48 13.07 8.25
CA ILE A 256 -5.89 13.60 7.03
C ILE A 256 -4.88 12.57 6.55
N VAL A 257 -5.05 12.11 5.32
CA VAL A 257 -4.11 11.17 4.71
C VAL A 257 -3.43 11.87 3.55
N ARG A 258 -2.11 12.01 3.65
CA ARG A 258 -1.26 12.51 2.55
C ARG A 258 -1.36 11.59 1.33
N VAL A 259 -1.61 12.18 0.16
CA VAL A 259 -1.75 11.45 -1.11
C VAL A 259 -0.50 11.61 -1.99
N ARG A 260 0.04 12.82 -2.05
CA ARG A 260 1.23 13.15 -2.87
C ARG A 260 2.54 12.88 -2.12
N ASP A 261 3.62 12.84 -2.90
CA ASP A 261 4.99 12.55 -2.46
C ASP A 261 5.10 11.20 -1.74
N ALA A 262 4.37 10.18 -2.22
CA ALA A 262 4.27 8.87 -1.57
C ALA A 262 5.64 8.24 -1.24
N VAL A 263 6.62 8.34 -2.15
CA VAL A 263 7.98 7.84 -1.95
C VAL A 263 8.79 8.55 -0.85
N TYR A 264 8.36 9.72 -0.41
CA TYR A 264 8.98 10.47 0.69
C TYR A 264 8.26 10.28 2.02
N ARG A 265 7.02 9.78 2.00
CA ARG A 265 6.24 9.52 3.21
C ARG A 265 6.80 8.34 4.00
N THR A 266 6.84 8.47 5.33
CA THR A 266 7.08 7.35 6.25
C THR A 266 5.82 6.51 6.43
N PRO A 267 5.92 5.17 6.40
CA PRO A 267 4.76 4.31 6.64
C PRO A 267 4.23 4.49 8.06
N GLU A 268 2.93 4.34 8.23
CA GLU A 268 2.26 4.55 9.52
C GLU A 268 2.16 3.26 10.34
N PHE A 269 1.84 2.14 9.69
CA PHE A 269 1.67 0.85 10.36
C PHE A 269 3.01 0.19 10.69
N ASN A 270 3.03 -0.58 11.79
CA ASN A 270 4.22 -1.29 12.29
C ASN A 270 4.20 -2.81 12.03
N ASN A 271 3.33 -3.28 11.13
CA ASN A 271 3.10 -4.69 10.81
C ASN A 271 3.57 -5.08 9.40
N GLY A 272 4.40 -4.25 8.76
CA GLY A 272 4.88 -4.43 7.39
C GLY A 272 3.95 -3.89 6.32
N ARG A 273 2.68 -3.60 6.63
CA ARG A 273 1.77 -2.93 5.70
C ARG A 273 2.16 -1.47 5.56
N ALA A 274 2.09 -0.96 4.35
CA ALA A 274 2.39 0.44 4.05
C ALA A 274 1.68 0.84 2.77
N HIS A 275 1.60 2.15 2.55
CA HIS A 275 1.13 2.70 1.29
C HIS A 275 2.00 2.24 0.14
N PHE A 276 1.41 2.27 -1.05
CA PHE A 276 2.11 1.89 -2.26
C PHE A 276 3.27 2.86 -2.54
N TYR A 277 4.41 2.30 -2.94
CA TYR A 277 5.67 3.02 -3.14
C TYR A 277 6.32 3.59 -1.87
N ALA A 278 5.91 3.13 -0.69
CA ALA A 278 6.63 3.48 0.53
C ALA A 278 8.12 3.11 0.40
N PRO A 279 9.05 3.99 0.83
CA PRO A 279 10.49 3.78 0.65
C PRO A 279 11.11 2.78 1.66
N VAL A 280 10.36 2.47 2.71
CA VAL A 280 10.68 1.54 3.79
C VAL A 280 9.36 0.92 4.30
N LYS A 281 9.47 -0.23 4.94
CA LYS A 281 8.38 -0.91 5.66
C LYS A 281 8.75 -0.99 7.15
N LYS A 282 7.79 -0.75 8.03
CA LYS A 282 8.00 -0.81 9.49
C LYS A 282 7.49 -2.15 10.02
N VAL A 283 8.36 -2.89 10.69
CA VAL A 283 8.04 -4.20 11.28
C VAL A 283 8.65 -4.25 12.68
N PHE A 284 7.81 -4.37 13.71
CA PHE A 284 8.26 -4.40 15.12
C PHE A 284 9.20 -3.23 15.51
N GLY A 285 8.99 -2.05 14.95
CA GLY A 285 9.79 -0.84 15.18
C GLY A 285 11.02 -0.71 14.26
N LEU A 286 11.38 -1.77 13.53
CA LEU A 286 12.49 -1.77 12.60
C LEU A 286 12.05 -1.23 11.23
N HIS A 287 12.90 -0.42 10.62
CA HIS A 287 12.69 0.12 9.27
C HIS A 287 13.48 -0.72 8.27
N ILE A 288 12.77 -1.50 7.45
CA ILE A 288 13.37 -2.35 6.42
C ILE A 288 13.18 -1.68 5.06
N GLY A 289 14.24 -1.59 4.26
CA GLY A 289 14.15 -1.04 2.91
C GLY A 289 13.20 -1.87 2.04
N THR A 290 12.41 -1.19 1.19
CA THR A 290 11.37 -1.83 0.38
C THR A 290 11.90 -2.94 -0.53
N LEU A 291 13.11 -2.78 -1.08
CA LEU A 291 13.78 -3.85 -1.82
C LEU A 291 13.85 -5.14 -1.00
N TYR A 292 14.51 -5.09 0.15
CA TYR A 292 14.75 -6.27 0.98
C TYR A 292 13.46 -6.85 1.56
N PHE A 293 12.55 -5.99 2.02
CA PHE A 293 11.27 -6.45 2.56
C PHE A 293 10.45 -7.17 1.50
N ASN A 294 10.32 -6.59 0.31
CA ASN A 294 9.51 -7.17 -0.76
C ASN A 294 10.12 -8.49 -1.26
N LEU A 295 11.46 -8.58 -1.41
CA LEU A 295 12.11 -9.84 -1.77
C LEU A 295 11.88 -10.92 -0.70
N LEU A 296 12.05 -10.58 0.58
CA LEU A 296 11.81 -11.51 1.68
C LEU A 296 10.37 -11.99 1.71
N PHE A 297 9.41 -11.10 1.44
CA PHE A 297 8.00 -11.45 1.36
C PHE A 297 7.71 -12.43 0.21
N ILE A 298 8.28 -12.20 -0.98
CA ILE A 298 8.13 -13.14 -2.10
C ILE A 298 8.76 -14.49 -1.76
N TRP A 299 9.93 -14.51 -1.12
CA TRP A 299 10.56 -15.75 -0.67
C TRP A 299 9.74 -16.50 0.39
N LEU A 300 9.10 -15.78 1.31
CA LEU A 300 8.16 -16.37 2.27
C LEU A 300 6.97 -17.02 1.55
N PHE A 301 6.39 -16.35 0.56
CA PHE A 301 5.32 -16.92 -0.28
C PHE A 301 5.79 -18.13 -1.07
N SER A 302 6.99 -18.06 -1.65
CA SER A 302 7.63 -19.19 -2.34
C SER A 302 7.85 -20.37 -1.40
N ALA A 303 8.24 -20.15 -0.14
CA ALA A 303 8.36 -21.22 0.84
C ALA A 303 7.02 -21.89 1.13
N VAL A 304 5.94 -21.10 1.26
CA VAL A 304 4.57 -21.65 1.40
C VAL A 304 4.17 -22.47 0.18
N LEU A 305 4.42 -21.96 -1.03
CA LEU A 305 4.17 -22.71 -2.27
C LEU A 305 4.99 -24.00 -2.34
N PHE A 306 6.26 -23.96 -1.91
CA PHE A 306 7.10 -25.15 -1.86
C PHE A 306 6.51 -26.22 -0.93
N VAL A 307 6.01 -25.83 0.25
CA VAL A 307 5.31 -26.77 1.16
C VAL A 307 4.03 -27.34 0.51
N ILE A 308 3.26 -26.50 -0.18
CA ILE A 308 2.06 -26.93 -0.92
C ILE A 308 2.41 -27.96 -2.00
N LEU A 309 3.50 -27.72 -2.73
CA LEU A 309 4.01 -28.60 -3.77
C LEU A 309 4.52 -29.92 -3.16
N TYR A 310 5.36 -29.85 -2.12
CA TYR A 310 5.99 -31.02 -1.51
C TYR A 310 4.98 -32.03 -0.97
N TYR A 311 3.88 -31.56 -0.38
CA TYR A 311 2.83 -32.43 0.15
C TYR A 311 1.71 -32.74 -0.85
N ASP A 312 1.84 -32.32 -2.12
CA ASP A 312 0.81 -32.44 -3.17
C ASP A 312 -0.57 -31.95 -2.69
N ILE A 313 -0.60 -30.84 -1.94
CA ILE A 313 -1.82 -30.37 -1.27
C ILE A 313 -2.90 -30.03 -2.29
N LEU A 314 -2.55 -29.40 -3.41
CA LEU A 314 -3.51 -29.05 -4.46
C LEU A 314 -4.21 -30.30 -5.03
N ARG A 315 -3.45 -31.36 -5.32
CA ARG A 315 -4.00 -32.63 -5.82
C ARG A 315 -4.96 -33.27 -4.81
N LYS A 316 -4.59 -33.27 -3.53
CA LYS A 316 -5.43 -33.78 -2.43
C LYS A 316 -6.74 -33.00 -2.30
N ILE A 317 -6.68 -31.67 -2.41
CA ILE A 317 -7.86 -30.80 -2.38
C ILE A 317 -8.79 -31.12 -3.55
N ILE A 318 -8.25 -31.25 -4.78
CA ILE A 318 -9.03 -31.57 -5.97
C ILE A 318 -9.71 -32.94 -5.82
N ALA A 319 -8.97 -33.98 -5.43
CA ALA A 319 -9.51 -35.32 -5.21
C ALA A 319 -10.63 -35.33 -4.14
N TYR A 320 -10.45 -34.54 -3.07
CA TYR A 320 -11.49 -34.37 -2.04
C TYR A 320 -12.78 -33.76 -2.62
N PHE A 321 -12.68 -32.67 -3.39
CA PHE A 321 -13.86 -32.07 -4.03
C PHE A 321 -14.53 -32.99 -5.06
N GLU A 322 -13.74 -33.73 -5.84
CA GLU A 322 -14.27 -34.75 -6.76
C GLU A 322 -15.06 -35.83 -6.00
N SER A 323 -14.53 -36.33 -4.88
CA SER A 323 -15.23 -37.32 -4.05
C SER A 323 -16.57 -36.79 -3.52
N LEU A 324 -16.63 -35.53 -3.07
CA LEU A 324 -17.86 -34.88 -2.61
C LEU A 324 -18.90 -34.73 -3.74
N LEU A 325 -18.47 -34.39 -4.95
CA LEU A 325 -19.34 -34.28 -6.11
C LEU A 325 -19.89 -35.65 -6.53
N ILE A 326 -19.06 -36.70 -6.48
CA ILE A 326 -19.47 -38.08 -6.76
C ILE A 326 -20.51 -38.53 -5.74
N ILE A 327 -20.27 -38.35 -4.44
CA ILE A 327 -21.23 -38.72 -3.38
C ILE A 327 -22.59 -38.03 -3.59
N ARG A 328 -22.59 -36.73 -3.93
CA ARG A 328 -23.82 -35.98 -4.22
C ARG A 328 -24.56 -36.53 -5.44
N ARG A 329 -23.87 -36.93 -6.51
CA ARG A 329 -24.48 -37.54 -7.71
C ARG A 329 -25.05 -38.92 -7.43
N THR A 330 -24.31 -39.77 -6.71
CA THR A 330 -24.75 -41.13 -6.36
C THR A 330 -25.98 -41.09 -5.45
N ARG A 331 -26.00 -40.20 -4.44
CA ARG A 331 -27.17 -40.00 -3.57
C ARG A 331 -28.42 -39.57 -4.34
N ARG A 332 -28.28 -38.66 -5.33
CA ARG A 332 -29.40 -38.26 -6.20
C ARG A 332 -29.91 -39.40 -7.09
N ARG A 333 -29.02 -40.26 -7.61
CA ARG A 333 -29.41 -41.45 -8.39
C ARG A 333 -30.14 -42.48 -7.53
N LEU A 334 -29.64 -42.78 -6.34
CA LEU A 334 -30.30 -43.69 -5.38
C LEU A 334 -31.70 -43.18 -4.99
N LEU A 335 -31.84 -41.89 -4.69
CA LEU A 335 -33.16 -41.30 -4.39
C LEU A 335 -34.14 -41.41 -5.56
N ARG A 336 -33.67 -41.25 -6.82
CA ARG A 336 -34.52 -41.46 -8.00
C ARG A 336 -34.94 -42.92 -8.16
N LEU A 337 -34.03 -43.87 -7.95
CA LEU A 337 -34.35 -45.31 -8.02
C LEU A 337 -35.38 -45.70 -6.95
N LEU A 338 -35.21 -45.23 -5.72
CA LEU A 338 -36.18 -45.46 -4.63
C LEU A 338 -37.56 -44.85 -4.93
N LEU A 339 -37.62 -43.67 -5.55
CA LEU A 339 -38.89 -43.06 -5.95
C LEU A 339 -39.60 -43.82 -7.08
N VAL A 340 -38.85 -44.33 -8.06
CA VAL A 340 -39.39 -45.17 -9.15
C VAL A 340 -39.90 -46.49 -8.60
N GLU A 341 -39.16 -47.13 -7.69
CA GLU A 341 -39.58 -48.36 -7.03
C GLU A 341 -40.87 -48.16 -6.22
N GLN A 342 -40.98 -47.07 -5.45
CA GLN A 342 -42.22 -46.72 -4.76
C GLN A 342 -43.41 -46.46 -5.69
N GLN A 343 -43.18 -45.86 -6.87
CA GLN A 343 -44.23 -45.68 -7.87
C GLN A 343 -44.68 -47.01 -8.48
N ASN A 344 -43.73 -47.89 -8.82
CA ASN A 344 -44.05 -49.21 -9.37
C ASN A 344 -44.84 -50.08 -8.38
N VAL A 345 -44.48 -50.05 -7.08
CA VAL A 345 -45.23 -50.73 -6.01
C VAL A 345 -46.65 -50.16 -5.87
N LYS A 346 -46.82 -48.84 -5.96
CA LYS A 346 -48.17 -48.22 -5.92
C LYS A 346 -49.02 -48.61 -7.13
N GLN A 347 -48.44 -48.69 -8.33
CA GLN A 347 -49.17 -49.09 -9.54
C GLN A 347 -49.56 -50.57 -9.53
N THR A 348 -48.70 -51.47 -9.06
CA THR A 348 -49.06 -52.89 -8.89
C THR A 348 -50.18 -53.08 -7.86
N LEU A 349 -50.15 -52.35 -6.75
CA LEU A 349 -51.22 -52.37 -5.75
C LEU A 349 -52.56 -51.79 -6.26
N GLN A 350 -52.52 -50.87 -7.24
CA GLN A 350 -53.74 -50.33 -7.87
C GLN A 350 -54.29 -51.25 -8.97
N GLY A 351 -53.43 -51.93 -9.75
CA GLY A 351 -53.84 -52.89 -10.77
C GLY A 351 -54.43 -54.20 -10.22
N LEU A 352 -54.15 -54.55 -8.96
CA LEU A 352 -54.77 -55.69 -8.26
C LEU A 352 -56.16 -55.36 -7.67
N LYS A 353 -56.61 -54.10 -7.76
CA LYS A 353 -57.89 -53.63 -7.22
C LYS A 353 -58.93 -53.25 -8.29
N GLY A 354 -58.61 -53.41 -9.58
CA GLY A 354 -59.57 -53.32 -10.69
C GLY A 354 -59.74 -54.70 -11.31
#